data_AF-A0A3A4X3K4-F1
#
_entry.id   AF-A0A3A4X3K4-F1
#
_cell.length_a   1.000
_cell.length_b   1.000
_cell.length_c   1.000
_cell.angle_alpha   90.00
_cell.angle_beta   90.00
_cell.angle_gamma   90.00
#
_symmetry.space_group_name_H-M   'P 1'
#
loop_
_entity.id
_entity.type
_entity.pdbx_description
1 polymer ?
#
loop_
_entity_poly.entity_id
_entity_poly.type
_entity_poly.pdbx_seq_one_letter_code
_entity_poly.pdbx_strand_id
1 'polypeptide(L)'
;MMRGLSCTKMVIAGVAIILLILTGMPQQSSASSEALVCLDCHRQKNVHTNEGVAASRMFCISCHGKLESSLRGSGKQAVSLAVPEASFQGNPHQHVACVQCHTDVARSPHQTDTGAQCRACHTVHGEGPAHAPHLRVDCQACHYTHANVVFDATGNRIMLASIVAGQTSNQPAAGRVDHALQDLTGEQSCRRCHHAQNTVGAPASALPAKSVLCITCHPSPLAVGHPMFWLAGSILMAGLFLMLRFWFIGSVQGEAKSLHRKISLTSEAVWSSLFSRKLLTVLKTLAVDILLQRRILKESVQRWSMHSLIFIAILARFALSIFTGMLFSINPDGDLALALIDKNHPVTAFTYDFLGLLLLTGILWAAIQRFVLKPVHSLSEIKDNITLGLIGALVMVGFLTAAARILLSGVPANIAIYSFMGYPLSRALAVLPLDWRVVYPWLWYAHAIIGAAFIAYLPFGKLKHIFTVPMTYFLEEVYGAKKTDRV
;
A
#
# COMPACT_ATOMS: atom_id res chain seq x y z
N MET A 1 -12.40 54.75 48.73
CA MET A 1 -11.69 54.88 50.02
C MET A 1 -10.27 54.35 49.82
N MET A 2 -9.33 55.27 49.58
CA MET A 2 -7.91 54.95 49.41
C MET A 2 -7.35 54.38 50.72
N ARG A 3 -6.62 53.27 50.65
CA ARG A 3 -5.48 53.05 51.55
C ARG A 3 -4.31 52.57 50.71
N GLY A 4 -3.35 53.48 50.54
CA GLY A 4 -2.12 53.23 49.81
C GLY A 4 -1.34 52.08 50.44
N LEU A 5 -1.02 51.08 49.64
CA LEU A 5 0.10 50.21 49.96
C LEU A 5 1.37 51.02 49.74
N SER A 6 2.09 51.28 50.84
CA SER A 6 3.41 51.88 50.82
C SER A 6 4.32 51.13 49.83
N CYS A 7 5.05 51.88 49.01
CA CYS A 7 6.02 51.40 48.02
C CYS A 7 6.99 50.36 48.59
N THR A 8 7.27 50.42 49.90
CA THR A 8 8.09 49.45 50.64
C THR A 8 7.53 48.02 50.62
N LYS A 9 6.20 47.84 50.61
CA LYS A 9 5.56 46.50 50.59
C LYS A 9 5.61 45.84 49.21
N MET A 10 5.62 46.62 48.12
CA MET A 10 5.80 46.09 46.77
C MET A 10 7.24 45.64 46.51
N VAL A 11 8.23 46.36 47.04
CA VAL A 11 9.65 45.98 46.92
C VAL A 11 9.94 44.70 47.70
N ILE A 12 9.38 44.53 48.91
CA ILE A 12 9.56 43.30 49.71
C ILE A 12 8.87 42.10 49.04
N ALA A 13 7.67 42.28 48.45
CA ALA A 13 7.00 41.23 47.69
C ALA A 13 7.77 40.85 46.40
N GLY A 14 8.35 41.84 45.70
CA GLY A 14 9.19 41.60 44.52
C GLY A 14 10.48 40.87 44.85
N VAL A 15 11.15 41.22 45.96
CA VAL A 15 12.38 40.54 46.42
C VAL A 15 12.09 39.12 46.92
N ALA A 16 10.95 38.90 47.61
CA ALA A 16 10.53 37.57 48.03
C ALA A 16 10.22 36.64 46.85
N ILE A 17 9.59 37.15 45.79
CA ILE A 17 9.30 36.40 44.56
C ILE A 17 10.58 36.11 43.79
N ILE A 18 11.53 37.04 43.74
CA ILE A 18 12.85 36.81 43.11
C ILE A 18 13.68 35.80 43.92
N LEU A 19 13.64 35.82 45.26
CA LEU A 19 14.27 34.79 46.10
C LEU A 19 13.62 33.41 45.93
N LEU A 20 12.29 33.33 45.78
CA LEU A 20 11.56 32.08 45.52
C LEU A 20 11.82 31.51 44.12
N ILE A 21 12.09 32.36 43.12
CA ILE A 21 12.49 31.92 41.78
C ILE A 21 13.97 31.47 41.76
N LEU A 22 14.84 32.12 42.55
CA LEU A 22 16.25 31.75 42.67
C LEU A 22 16.48 30.46 43.50
N THR A 23 15.60 30.15 44.46
CA THR A 23 15.67 28.89 45.22
C THR A 23 15.00 27.70 44.51
N GLY A 24 14.26 27.96 43.42
CA GLY A 24 13.58 26.94 42.62
C GLY A 24 14.34 26.49 41.36
N MET A 25 15.51 27.05 41.07
CA MET A 25 16.34 26.55 39.96
C MET A 25 17.03 25.26 40.43
N PRO A 26 16.84 24.11 39.72
CA PRO A 26 17.60 22.91 40.04
C PRO A 26 19.07 23.24 39.84
N GLN A 27 19.81 23.25 40.95
CA GLN A 27 21.24 23.40 40.97
C GLN A 27 21.81 22.29 40.10
N GLN A 28 22.41 22.67 38.98
CA GLN A 28 23.09 21.75 38.08
C GLN A 28 24.27 21.19 38.85
N SER A 29 24.06 20.05 39.51
CA SER A 29 25.08 19.40 40.30
C SER A 29 26.19 18.97 39.35
N SER A 30 27.36 19.55 39.56
CA SER A 30 28.61 19.01 39.05
C SER A 30 28.69 17.54 39.47
N ALA A 31 28.65 16.65 38.48
CA ALA A 31 28.70 15.21 38.68
C ALA A 31 30.02 14.80 39.35
N SER A 32 30.01 14.71 40.67
CA SER A 32 30.85 13.79 41.42
C SER A 32 30.22 12.40 41.28
N SER A 33 31.03 11.40 40.96
CA SER A 33 30.64 10.00 40.78
C SER A 33 30.22 9.33 42.10
N GLU A 34 29.09 9.77 42.67
CA GLU A 34 28.44 8.99 43.74
C GLU A 34 28.00 7.63 43.18
N ALA A 35 28.24 6.58 43.96
CA ALA A 35 27.83 5.23 43.60
C ALA A 35 26.30 5.18 43.49
N LEU A 36 25.79 4.85 42.31
CA LEU A 36 24.37 4.64 42.07
C LEU A 36 23.85 3.56 43.03
N VAL A 37 22.83 3.89 43.83
CA VAL A 37 22.22 2.94 44.76
C VAL A 37 21.35 1.99 43.95
N CYS A 38 21.24 0.72 44.36
CA CYS A 38 20.48 -0.30 43.62
C CYS A 38 19.06 0.18 43.24
N LEU A 39 18.40 0.93 44.13
CA LEU A 39 17.05 1.47 43.89
C LEU A 39 16.99 2.57 42.83
N ASP A 40 18.10 3.25 42.52
CA ASP A 40 18.13 4.25 41.44
C ASP A 40 17.93 3.61 40.06
N CYS A 41 18.35 2.35 39.92
CA CYS A 41 18.14 1.55 38.70
C CYS A 41 16.89 0.64 38.80
N HIS A 42 16.59 0.10 39.99
CA HIS A 42 15.52 -0.89 40.15
C HIS A 42 14.14 -0.30 40.49
N ARG A 43 14.04 0.99 40.85
CA ARG A 43 12.74 1.63 41.07
C ARG A 43 12.11 1.99 39.73
N GLN A 44 11.20 1.16 39.25
CA GLN A 44 10.38 1.49 38.09
C GLN A 44 9.49 2.70 38.42
N LYS A 45 9.70 3.81 37.70
CA LYS A 45 8.84 4.98 37.75
C LYS A 45 7.56 4.69 36.96
N ASN A 46 6.44 5.27 37.39
CA ASN A 46 5.17 5.11 36.68
C ASN A 46 5.20 5.86 35.33
N VAL A 47 5.52 5.16 34.24
CA VAL A 47 5.58 5.73 32.88
C VAL A 47 4.22 6.15 32.29
N HIS A 48 3.14 6.01 33.07
CA HIS A 48 1.81 6.55 32.71
C HIS A 48 1.60 8.01 33.16
N THR A 49 2.60 8.64 33.78
CA THR A 49 2.58 10.09 34.07
C THR A 49 3.71 10.82 33.37
N ASN A 50 3.53 12.12 33.11
CA ASN A 50 4.56 12.96 32.48
C ASN A 50 5.86 12.96 33.28
N GLU A 51 5.77 12.99 34.60
CA GLU A 51 6.92 12.96 35.52
C GLU A 51 7.64 11.61 35.45
N GLY A 52 6.89 10.50 35.35
CA GLY A 52 7.48 9.18 35.22
C GLY A 52 8.13 8.95 33.86
N VAL A 53 7.55 9.47 32.78
CA VAL A 53 8.17 9.49 31.45
C VAL A 53 9.48 10.29 31.48
N ALA A 54 9.45 11.52 32.00
CA ALA A 54 10.63 12.37 32.09
C ALA A 54 11.73 11.70 32.93
N ALA A 55 11.37 11.12 34.08
CA ALA A 55 12.32 10.40 34.93
C ALA A 55 12.92 9.17 34.23
N SER A 56 12.12 8.39 33.50
CA SER A 56 12.60 7.23 32.74
C SER A 56 13.56 7.65 31.61
N ARG A 57 13.26 8.72 30.89
CA ARG A 57 14.14 9.26 29.84
C ARG A 57 15.45 9.77 30.42
N MET A 58 15.39 10.58 31.48
CA MET A 58 16.58 11.11 32.15
C MET A 58 17.49 10.00 32.69
N PHE A 59 16.90 8.92 33.20
CA PHE A 59 17.66 7.73 33.61
C PHE A 59 18.47 7.14 32.45
N CYS A 60 17.84 6.86 31.30
CA CYS A 60 18.55 6.33 30.13
C CYS A 60 19.58 7.33 29.57
N ILE A 61 19.22 8.60 29.48
CA ILE A 61 20.07 9.68 28.94
C ILE A 61 21.29 9.95 29.85
N SER A 62 21.23 9.62 31.15
CA SER A 62 22.42 9.75 32.02
C SER A 62 23.62 8.92 31.52
N CYS A 63 23.36 7.77 30.89
CA CYS A 63 24.38 6.92 30.27
C CYS A 63 24.47 7.12 28.74
N HIS A 64 23.32 7.35 28.09
CA HIS A 64 23.20 7.42 26.62
C HIS A 64 23.28 8.84 26.04
N GLY A 65 23.29 9.89 26.85
CA GLY A 65 23.13 11.28 26.40
C GLY A 65 24.38 11.90 25.77
N LYS A 66 25.57 11.33 26.01
CA LYS A 66 26.85 11.87 25.53
C LYS A 66 27.62 10.82 24.73
N LEU A 67 28.22 11.23 23.62
CA LEU A 67 28.96 10.33 22.73
C LEU A 67 30.08 9.55 23.45
N GLU A 68 30.82 10.23 24.32
CA GLU A 68 31.98 9.68 25.03
C GLU A 68 31.60 8.59 26.05
N SER A 69 30.42 8.69 26.66
CA SER A 69 29.93 7.71 27.66
C SER A 69 29.13 6.57 27.04
N SER A 70 28.89 6.60 25.73
CA SER A 70 27.96 5.70 25.03
C SER A 70 28.62 4.90 23.91
N LEU A 71 29.90 4.54 24.05
CA LEU A 71 30.61 3.68 23.10
C LEU A 71 30.63 2.23 23.59
N ARG A 72 30.21 1.30 22.71
CA ARG A 72 30.33 -0.15 22.95
C ARG A 72 31.47 -0.71 22.10
N GLY A 73 32.47 -1.32 22.75
CA GLY A 73 33.65 -1.92 22.10
C GLY A 73 34.92 -1.06 22.23
N SER A 74 36.02 -1.50 21.62
CA SER A 74 37.33 -0.82 21.66
C SER A 74 37.89 -0.59 20.25
N GLY A 75 38.61 0.52 20.04
CA GLY A 75 39.30 0.85 18.80
C GLY A 75 38.37 1.07 17.60
N LYS A 76 38.78 0.60 16.42
CA LYS A 76 38.05 0.77 15.13
C LYS A 76 36.68 0.07 15.07
N GLN A 77 36.29 -0.68 16.09
CA GLN A 77 35.01 -1.40 16.18
C GLN A 77 34.04 -0.76 17.19
N ALA A 78 34.40 0.38 17.81
CA ALA A 78 33.55 1.05 18.78
C ALA A 78 32.25 1.52 18.11
N VAL A 79 31.09 1.09 18.62
CA VAL A 79 29.78 1.49 18.12
C VAL A 79 29.17 2.54 19.04
N SER A 80 28.66 3.63 18.48
CA SER A 80 27.94 4.65 19.25
C SER A 80 26.53 4.15 19.60
N LEU A 81 26.17 4.32 20.87
CA LEU A 81 24.84 4.14 21.45
C LEU A 81 24.30 5.48 21.97
N ALA A 82 24.84 6.60 21.48
CA ALA A 82 24.47 7.92 21.95
C ALA A 82 23.07 8.31 21.43
N VAL A 83 22.25 8.81 22.34
CA VAL A 83 20.90 9.30 22.10
C VAL A 83 20.81 10.71 22.71
N PRO A 84 21.23 11.75 21.96
CA PRO A 84 21.13 13.12 22.42
C PRO A 84 19.68 13.52 22.64
N GLU A 85 19.39 14.26 23.70
CA GLU A 85 18.03 14.73 24.01
C GLU A 85 17.44 15.61 22.91
N ALA A 86 18.29 16.38 22.22
CA ALA A 86 17.93 17.18 21.06
C ALA A 86 17.25 16.37 19.94
N SER A 87 17.52 15.06 19.82
CA SER A 87 16.92 14.19 18.80
C SER A 87 15.40 14.07 18.93
N PHE A 88 14.85 14.36 20.11
CA PHE A 88 13.42 14.29 20.37
C PHE A 88 12.74 15.66 20.46
N GLN A 89 13.50 16.77 20.49
CA GLN A 89 12.91 18.09 20.64
C GLN A 89 11.95 18.41 19.48
N GLY A 90 10.72 18.81 19.82
CA GLY A 90 9.69 19.15 18.83
C GLY A 90 8.98 17.94 18.20
N ASN A 91 9.30 16.71 18.64
CA ASN A 91 8.65 15.48 18.22
C ASN A 91 7.68 14.98 19.31
N PRO A 92 6.48 14.46 18.98
CA PRO A 92 5.59 13.80 19.93
C PRO A 92 6.26 12.74 20.84
N HIS A 93 7.31 12.07 20.34
CA HIS A 93 8.07 11.08 21.11
C HIS A 93 8.91 11.67 22.26
N GLN A 94 9.04 13.00 22.38
CA GLN A 94 9.60 13.61 23.60
C GLN A 94 8.77 13.31 24.86
N HIS A 95 7.51 12.92 24.69
CA HIS A 95 6.60 12.54 25.77
C HIS A 95 6.43 11.01 25.89
N VAL A 96 7.36 10.22 25.34
CA VAL A 96 7.35 8.76 25.40
C VAL A 96 8.59 8.26 26.13
N ALA A 97 8.42 7.35 27.09
CA ALA A 97 9.53 6.73 27.80
C ALA A 97 10.27 5.73 26.89
N CYS A 98 11.60 5.66 26.99
CA CYS A 98 12.41 4.77 26.16
C CYS A 98 11.95 3.30 26.24
N VAL A 99 11.53 2.85 27.43
CA VAL A 99 11.04 1.49 27.69
C VAL A 99 9.67 1.17 27.09
N GLN A 100 8.92 2.17 26.62
CA GLN A 100 7.68 1.94 25.87
C GLN A 100 7.95 1.49 24.43
N CYS A 101 9.08 1.90 23.86
CA CYS A 101 9.55 1.39 22.56
C CYS A 101 10.51 0.21 22.74
N HIS A 102 11.40 0.27 23.74
CA HIS A 102 12.38 -0.77 24.04
C HIS A 102 11.93 -1.63 25.22
N THR A 103 10.96 -2.49 24.99
CA THR A 103 10.30 -3.28 26.04
C THR A 103 11.18 -4.36 26.65
N ASP A 104 12.27 -4.74 25.99
CA ASP A 104 13.17 -5.82 26.38
C ASP A 104 14.58 -5.35 26.82
N VAL A 105 14.81 -4.04 26.89
CA VAL A 105 16.14 -3.49 27.22
C VAL A 105 16.37 -3.36 28.74
N ALA A 106 15.30 -3.25 29.54
CA ALA A 106 15.36 -3.05 30.99
C ALA A 106 15.57 -4.36 31.79
N ARG A 107 16.31 -5.32 31.23
CA ARG A 107 16.65 -6.61 31.86
C ARG A 107 18.17 -6.82 31.90
N SER A 108 18.62 -7.84 32.63
CA SER A 108 20.02 -8.27 32.63
C SER A 108 20.15 -9.58 31.83
N PRO A 109 21.06 -9.67 30.84
CA PRO A 109 21.96 -8.60 30.37
C PRO A 109 21.20 -7.46 29.69
N HIS A 110 21.71 -6.23 29.82
CA HIS A 110 21.13 -5.01 29.23
C HIS A 110 21.31 -5.03 27.70
N GLN A 111 20.41 -5.72 27.02
CA GLN A 111 20.41 -5.91 25.58
C GLN A 111 18.99 -6.06 25.05
N THR A 112 18.77 -5.58 23.83
CA THR A 112 17.53 -5.75 23.09
C THR A 112 17.72 -6.83 22.03
N ASP A 113 16.78 -7.78 21.96
CA ASP A 113 16.74 -8.79 20.89
C ASP A 113 15.73 -8.36 19.81
N THR A 114 14.72 -7.59 20.20
CA THR A 114 13.56 -7.23 19.37
C THR A 114 13.62 -5.82 18.78
N GLY A 115 14.48 -4.95 19.32
CA GLY A 115 14.57 -3.54 18.92
C GLY A 115 13.35 -2.71 19.36
N ALA A 116 13.19 -1.53 18.75
CA ALA A 116 12.06 -0.64 19.05
C ALA A 116 10.72 -1.19 18.49
N GLN A 117 9.70 -1.27 19.34
CA GLN A 117 8.37 -1.79 19.00
C GLN A 117 7.42 -0.69 18.54
N CYS A 118 7.67 -0.11 17.36
CA CYS A 118 6.85 1.00 16.81
C CYS A 118 5.36 0.63 16.67
N ARG A 119 5.08 -0.64 16.34
CA ARG A 119 3.72 -1.14 16.07
C ARG A 119 2.84 -1.26 17.32
N ALA A 120 3.38 -1.01 18.51
CA ALA A 120 2.58 -0.92 19.74
C ALA A 120 1.68 0.33 19.74
N CYS A 121 2.06 1.38 19.00
CA CYS A 121 1.30 2.63 18.92
C CYS A 121 1.01 3.10 17.49
N HIS A 122 1.78 2.65 16.49
CA HIS A 122 1.61 3.03 15.09
C HIS A 122 1.10 1.88 14.23
N THR A 123 0.21 2.22 13.31
CA THR A 123 -0.29 1.27 12.32
C THR A 123 0.53 1.31 11.04
N VAL A 124 0.59 0.19 10.32
CA VAL A 124 1.21 0.18 8.99
C VAL A 124 0.43 1.04 8.00
N HIS A 125 1.15 1.70 7.10
CA HIS A 125 0.53 2.41 5.98
C HIS A 125 0.56 1.57 4.69
N GLY A 126 -0.45 1.76 3.84
CA GLY A 126 -0.56 1.07 2.56
C GLY A 126 0.22 1.76 1.43
N GLU A 127 -0.17 1.45 0.19
CA GLU A 127 0.49 1.96 -1.02
C GLU A 127 0.22 3.45 -1.30
N GLY A 128 -0.75 4.08 -0.63
CA GLY A 128 -1.05 5.50 -0.82
C GLY A 128 0.07 6.42 -0.29
N PRO A 129 0.37 6.39 1.01
CA PRO A 129 1.37 7.28 1.61
C PRO A 129 2.81 7.01 1.16
N ALA A 130 3.18 5.76 0.94
CA ALA A 130 4.57 5.37 0.66
C ALA A 130 4.78 4.70 -0.70
N HIS A 131 3.82 4.80 -1.63
CA HIS A 131 3.81 4.19 -2.97
C HIS A 131 3.84 2.65 -3.02
N ALA A 132 4.22 1.99 -1.93
CA ALA A 132 4.17 0.57 -1.65
C ALA A 132 4.02 0.35 -0.13
N PRO A 133 3.56 -0.83 0.33
CA PRO A 133 3.35 -1.07 1.76
C PRO A 133 4.66 -1.34 2.51
N HIS A 134 5.78 -1.55 1.81
CA HIS A 134 7.13 -1.67 2.38
C HIS A 134 7.27 -2.64 3.57
N LEU A 135 6.52 -3.75 3.58
CA LEU A 135 6.43 -4.68 4.73
C LEU A 135 7.75 -5.40 5.10
N ARG A 136 8.76 -5.34 4.24
CA ARG A 136 10.12 -5.84 4.52
C ARG A 136 11.07 -4.75 5.01
N VAL A 137 10.63 -3.49 5.07
CA VAL A 137 11.42 -2.35 5.51
C VAL A 137 11.05 -2.07 6.96
N ASP A 138 12.02 -2.10 7.86
CA ASP A 138 11.77 -1.67 9.24
C ASP A 138 11.39 -0.19 9.26
N CYS A 139 10.45 0.20 10.13
CA CYS A 139 9.96 1.58 10.18
C CYS A 139 11.11 2.60 10.30
N GLN A 140 12.10 2.31 11.14
CA GLN A 140 13.31 3.13 11.32
C GLN A 140 14.12 3.33 10.04
N ALA A 141 14.14 2.36 9.12
CA ALA A 141 14.89 2.47 7.87
C ALA A 141 14.38 3.59 6.95
N CYS A 142 13.10 3.99 7.11
CA CYS A 142 12.49 5.11 6.41
C CYS A 142 12.33 6.34 7.30
N HIS A 143 11.85 6.16 8.54
CA HIS A 143 11.43 7.26 9.40
C HIS A 143 12.58 7.99 10.11
N TYR A 144 13.78 7.41 10.17
CA TYR A 144 14.94 8.02 10.86
C TYR A 144 15.82 8.78 9.87
N THR A 145 16.59 9.76 10.36
CA THR A 145 17.50 10.57 9.53
C THR A 145 18.73 9.83 9.04
N HIS A 146 19.02 8.66 9.61
CA HIS A 146 20.19 7.86 9.32
C HIS A 146 20.40 7.55 7.83
N ALA A 147 21.57 7.85 7.28
CA ALA A 147 21.77 7.91 5.83
C ALA A 147 21.71 6.56 5.09
N ASN A 148 22.10 5.45 5.74
CA ASN A 148 22.34 4.19 5.04
C ASN A 148 21.43 3.04 5.51
N VAL A 149 21.06 2.18 4.56
CA VAL A 149 20.29 0.96 4.81
C VAL A 149 21.05 -0.26 4.33
N VAL A 150 20.74 -1.40 4.93
CA VAL A 150 21.29 -2.69 4.56
C VAL A 150 20.19 -3.73 4.52
N PHE A 151 20.33 -4.70 3.63
CA PHE A 151 19.47 -5.87 3.58
C PHE A 151 20.02 -6.96 4.49
N ASP A 152 19.27 -7.34 5.52
CA ASP A 152 19.54 -8.52 6.33
C ASP A 152 18.88 -9.75 5.70
N ALA A 153 19.73 -10.63 5.17
CA ALA A 153 19.29 -11.88 4.54
C ALA A 153 18.67 -12.86 5.55
N THR A 154 19.04 -12.78 6.84
CA THR A 154 18.58 -13.71 7.88
C THR A 154 17.12 -13.46 8.23
N GLY A 155 16.78 -12.21 8.54
CA GLY A 155 15.42 -11.76 8.82
C GLY A 155 14.60 -11.44 7.58
N ASN A 156 15.23 -11.38 6.40
CA ASN A 156 14.63 -10.94 5.13
C ASN A 156 14.08 -9.51 5.19
N ARG A 157 14.80 -8.61 5.88
CA ARG A 157 14.39 -7.22 6.14
C ARG A 157 15.42 -6.20 5.68
N ILE A 158 14.95 -5.00 5.37
CA ILE A 158 15.77 -3.82 5.12
C ILE A 158 15.80 -3.02 6.42
N MET A 159 16.99 -2.88 6.98
CA MET A 159 17.24 -2.26 8.28
C MET A 159 18.22 -1.10 8.10
N LEU A 160 18.37 -0.28 9.13
CA LEU A 160 19.43 0.72 9.14
C LEU A 160 20.81 0.05 9.25
N ALA A 161 21.81 0.68 8.65
CA ALA A 161 23.21 0.31 8.81
C ALA A 161 23.75 0.79 10.17
N SER A 162 24.68 0.03 10.76
CA SER A 162 25.27 0.38 12.07
C SER A 162 26.33 1.47 11.94
N ILE A 163 26.50 2.26 13.01
CA ILE A 163 27.58 3.27 13.08
C ILE A 163 28.79 2.64 13.79
N VAL A 164 29.89 2.47 13.08
CA VAL A 164 31.17 1.99 13.64
C VAL A 164 32.18 3.14 13.59
N ALA A 165 32.69 3.56 14.75
CA ALA A 165 33.65 4.64 14.93
C ALA A 165 33.24 5.97 14.25
N GLY A 166 31.95 6.32 14.30
CA GLY A 166 31.40 7.53 13.68
C GLY A 166 31.20 7.42 12.16
N GLN A 167 31.44 6.26 11.56
CA GLN A 167 31.22 5.97 10.14
C GLN A 167 30.16 4.89 9.96
N THR A 168 29.44 4.94 8.84
CA THR A 168 28.42 3.94 8.53
C THR A 168 29.04 2.62 8.06
N SER A 169 28.58 1.52 8.65
CA SER A 169 29.00 0.15 8.37
C SER A 169 27.96 -0.56 7.51
N ASN A 170 28.39 -1.55 6.72
CA ASN A 170 27.51 -2.42 5.94
C ASN A 170 26.86 -3.55 6.80
N GLN A 171 26.82 -3.40 8.12
CA GLN A 171 26.24 -4.40 9.03
C GLN A 171 24.88 -3.92 9.58
N PRO A 172 23.89 -4.83 9.72
CA PRO A 172 22.57 -4.50 10.27
C PRO A 172 22.67 -3.87 11.66
N ALA A 173 21.99 -2.75 11.86
CA ALA A 173 21.86 -2.09 13.16
C ALA A 173 20.59 -2.52 13.85
N ALA A 174 20.68 -3.50 14.76
CA ALA A 174 19.65 -3.69 15.78
C ALA A 174 19.74 -2.54 16.81
N GLY A 175 19.23 -1.35 16.46
CA GLY A 175 19.05 -0.22 17.38
C GLY A 175 20.31 0.56 17.77
N ARG A 176 21.33 0.61 16.90
CA ARG A 176 22.60 1.35 17.13
C ARG A 176 22.76 2.53 16.18
N VAL A 177 21.78 3.43 16.21
CA VAL A 177 21.58 4.53 15.25
C VAL A 177 21.08 5.78 15.95
N ASP A 178 21.17 6.93 15.28
CA ASP A 178 20.51 8.16 15.72
C ASP A 178 19.00 7.96 15.88
N HIS A 179 18.39 8.65 16.83
CA HIS A 179 16.94 8.61 17.08
C HIS A 179 16.20 9.82 16.46
N ALA A 180 16.89 10.56 15.60
CA ALA A 180 16.31 11.72 14.94
C ALA A 180 15.36 11.27 13.85
N LEU A 181 14.13 11.80 13.86
CA LEU A 181 13.13 11.51 12.84
C LEU A 181 13.30 12.42 11.63
N GLN A 182 13.11 11.86 10.44
CA GLN A 182 13.15 12.60 9.19
C GLN A 182 11.77 13.16 8.83
N ASP A 183 11.76 14.32 8.17
CA ASP A 183 10.58 14.82 7.47
C ASP A 183 10.29 14.00 6.21
N LEU A 184 9.10 13.40 6.14
CA LEU A 184 8.65 12.53 5.06
C LEU A 184 7.73 13.24 4.05
N THR A 185 7.60 14.57 4.12
CA THR A 185 6.79 15.33 3.15
C THR A 185 7.40 15.34 1.74
N GLY A 186 8.71 15.11 1.60
CA GLY A 186 9.42 15.06 0.32
C GLY A 186 9.96 13.68 -0.06
N GLU A 187 10.31 13.50 -1.34
CA GLU A 187 10.84 12.24 -1.88
C GLU A 187 12.31 11.95 -1.52
N GLN A 188 12.94 12.79 -0.71
CA GLN A 188 14.36 12.64 -0.35
C GLN A 188 14.61 11.35 0.43
N SER A 189 13.68 10.95 1.30
CA SER A 189 13.74 9.69 2.04
C SER A 189 13.74 8.47 1.11
N CYS A 190 13.00 8.52 -0.01
CA CYS A 190 12.95 7.44 -0.99
C CYS A 190 14.32 7.17 -1.63
N ARG A 191 15.13 8.22 -1.83
CA ARG A 191 16.46 8.10 -2.47
C ARG A 191 17.47 7.31 -1.66
N ARG A 192 17.19 7.02 -0.38
CA ARG A 192 18.00 6.13 0.47
C ARG A 192 18.04 4.69 -0.06
N CYS A 193 16.93 4.23 -0.63
CA CYS A 193 16.82 2.90 -1.23
C CYS A 193 16.78 2.96 -2.75
N HIS A 194 16.17 4.01 -3.31
CA HIS A 194 15.90 4.14 -4.73
C HIS A 194 17.00 4.90 -5.47
N HIS A 195 18.08 4.18 -5.78
CA HIS A 195 19.16 4.65 -6.66
C HIS A 195 19.82 3.46 -7.39
N ALA A 196 20.53 3.70 -8.49
CA ALA A 196 21.05 2.62 -9.35
C ALA A 196 22.05 1.68 -8.64
N GLN A 197 22.84 2.19 -7.71
CA GLN A 197 23.86 1.45 -6.98
C GLN A 197 23.36 0.79 -5.69
N ASN A 198 22.04 0.76 -5.44
CA ASN A 198 21.53 0.22 -4.17
C ASN A 198 21.81 -1.28 -4.04
N THR A 199 21.99 -1.72 -2.80
CA THR A 199 22.28 -3.11 -2.42
C THR A 199 21.10 -3.77 -1.70
N VAL A 200 19.97 -3.07 -1.58
CA VAL A 200 18.80 -3.52 -0.80
C VAL A 200 17.70 -4.16 -1.66
N GLY A 201 17.94 -4.33 -2.96
CA GLY A 201 16.98 -4.94 -3.88
C GLY A 201 15.78 -4.03 -4.17
N ALA A 202 16.00 -2.72 -4.20
CA ALA A 202 15.00 -1.73 -4.56
C ALA A 202 15.18 -1.26 -6.01
N PRO A 203 14.10 -0.79 -6.69
CA PRO A 203 14.25 -0.19 -8.01
C PRO A 203 15.05 1.11 -7.95
N ALA A 204 15.79 1.42 -9.01
CA ALA A 204 16.66 2.59 -9.09
C ALA A 204 15.89 3.92 -9.02
N SER A 205 14.58 3.91 -9.27
CA SER A 205 13.68 5.05 -9.17
C SER A 205 12.56 4.77 -8.18
N ALA A 206 12.15 5.79 -7.43
CA ALA A 206 10.92 5.74 -6.64
C ALA A 206 9.73 5.77 -7.62
N LEU A 207 9.00 4.65 -7.69
CA LEU A 207 7.83 4.54 -8.55
C LEU A 207 6.63 5.24 -7.91
N PRO A 208 5.73 5.86 -8.68
CA PRO A 208 4.56 6.51 -8.13
C PRO A 208 3.58 5.50 -7.53
N ALA A 209 2.74 5.96 -6.61
CA ALA A 209 1.61 5.18 -6.14
C ALA A 209 0.68 4.77 -7.30
N LYS A 210 0.03 3.62 -7.16
CA LYS A 210 -1.00 3.15 -8.10
C LYS A 210 -2.21 4.08 -8.08
N SER A 211 -2.95 4.09 -9.19
CA SER A 211 -4.19 4.83 -9.34
C SER A 211 -5.40 4.04 -8.87
N VAL A 212 -6.46 4.72 -8.44
CA VAL A 212 -7.78 4.12 -8.22
C VAL A 212 -8.25 3.30 -9.42
N LEU A 213 -7.85 3.66 -10.66
CA LEU A 213 -8.17 2.88 -11.86
C LEU A 213 -7.60 1.45 -11.85
N CYS A 214 -6.49 1.24 -11.13
CA CYS A 214 -5.86 -0.07 -10.98
C CYS A 214 -6.62 -1.00 -10.02
N ILE A 215 -7.60 -0.49 -9.26
CA ILE A 215 -8.42 -1.29 -8.33
C ILE A 215 -9.13 -2.45 -9.04
N THR A 216 -9.35 -2.32 -10.34
CA THR A 216 -9.89 -3.37 -11.22
C THR A 216 -9.08 -4.66 -11.24
N CYS A 217 -7.78 -4.60 -10.93
CA CYS A 217 -6.87 -5.72 -11.09
C CYS A 217 -6.15 -6.12 -9.80
N HIS A 218 -5.87 -5.17 -8.91
CA HIS A 218 -5.18 -5.40 -7.65
C HIS A 218 -5.45 -4.25 -6.66
N PRO A 219 -5.24 -4.45 -5.34
CA PRO A 219 -5.37 -3.42 -4.33
C PRO A 219 -4.65 -2.14 -4.75
N SER A 220 -5.33 -1.03 -4.54
CA SER A 220 -4.90 0.30 -4.97
C SER A 220 -5.52 1.35 -4.06
N PRO A 221 -4.82 2.46 -3.75
CA PRO A 221 -5.40 3.54 -2.97
C PRO A 221 -6.56 4.22 -3.73
N LEU A 222 -7.45 4.86 -2.98
CA LEU A 222 -8.56 5.68 -3.53
C LEU A 222 -8.06 7.07 -3.99
N ALA A 223 -6.96 7.10 -4.73
CA ALA A 223 -6.37 8.32 -5.28
C ALA A 223 -6.07 8.11 -6.77
N VAL A 224 -6.27 9.13 -7.61
CA VAL A 224 -5.98 9.03 -9.06
C VAL A 224 -4.47 8.90 -9.31
N GLY A 225 -3.63 9.53 -8.47
CA GLY A 225 -2.18 9.42 -8.53
C GLY A 225 -1.58 10.15 -9.72
N HIS A 226 -0.61 9.51 -10.38
CA HIS A 226 0.22 10.09 -11.45
C HIS A 226 -0.62 10.66 -12.63
N PRO A 227 -0.22 11.80 -13.26
CA PRO A 227 -0.95 12.47 -14.34
C PRO A 227 -1.42 11.57 -15.50
N MET A 228 -0.65 10.53 -15.83
CA MET A 228 -1.03 9.57 -16.89
C MET A 228 -2.39 8.90 -16.66
N PHE A 229 -2.79 8.70 -15.40
CA PHE A 229 -4.06 8.05 -15.07
C PHE A 229 -5.24 9.02 -15.14
N TRP A 230 -4.99 10.33 -15.05
CA TRP A 230 -6.03 11.35 -15.23
C TRP A 230 -6.56 11.31 -16.65
N LEU A 231 -5.68 11.24 -17.65
CA LEU A 231 -6.07 11.12 -19.05
C LEU A 231 -6.95 9.89 -19.29
N ALA A 232 -6.53 8.73 -18.80
CA ALA A 232 -7.30 7.49 -18.92
C ALA A 232 -8.67 7.57 -18.22
N GLY A 233 -8.71 8.17 -17.02
CA GLY A 233 -9.94 8.41 -16.27
C GLY A 233 -10.89 9.35 -17.03
N SER A 234 -10.38 10.46 -17.57
CA SER A 234 -11.19 11.39 -18.37
C SER A 234 -11.76 10.73 -19.62
N ILE A 235 -10.98 9.91 -20.32
CA ILE A 235 -11.45 9.17 -21.50
C ILE A 235 -12.55 8.16 -21.11
N LEU A 236 -12.35 7.41 -20.03
CA LEU A 236 -13.36 6.48 -19.49
C LEU A 236 -14.66 7.23 -19.17
N MET A 237 -14.58 8.33 -18.41
CA MET A 237 -15.75 9.11 -18.00
C MET A 237 -16.48 9.72 -19.20
N ALA A 238 -15.75 10.28 -20.16
CA ALA A 238 -16.33 10.81 -21.39
C ALA A 238 -17.01 9.71 -22.22
N GLY A 239 -16.38 8.54 -22.35
CA GLY A 239 -16.95 7.39 -23.05
C GLY A 239 -18.23 6.86 -22.39
N LEU A 240 -18.24 6.73 -21.06
CA LEU A 240 -19.43 6.35 -20.30
C LEU A 240 -20.55 7.40 -20.44
N PHE A 241 -20.21 8.68 -20.37
CA PHE A 241 -21.16 9.78 -20.56
C PHE A 241 -21.79 9.73 -21.96
N LEU A 242 -20.98 9.56 -23.02
CA LEU A 242 -21.47 9.45 -24.40
C LEU A 242 -22.37 8.22 -24.59
N MET A 243 -22.01 7.09 -24.00
CA MET A 243 -22.83 5.87 -24.03
C MET A 243 -24.19 6.08 -23.35
N LEU A 244 -24.20 6.66 -22.15
CA LEU A 244 -25.44 7.00 -21.45
C LEU A 244 -26.27 8.00 -22.25
N ARG A 245 -25.65 9.07 -22.74
CA ARG A 245 -26.32 10.08 -23.57
C ARG A 245 -27.00 9.43 -24.77
N PHE A 246 -26.33 8.51 -25.45
CA PHE A 246 -26.88 7.80 -26.60
C PHE A 246 -28.16 7.02 -26.25
N TRP A 247 -28.20 6.35 -25.09
CA TRP A 247 -29.40 5.65 -24.64
C TRP A 247 -30.59 6.58 -24.36
N PHE A 248 -30.33 7.77 -23.82
CA PHE A 248 -31.36 8.77 -23.54
C PHE A 248 -31.82 9.56 -24.78
N ILE A 249 -31.17 9.42 -25.94
CA ILE A 249 -31.66 9.94 -27.22
C ILE A 249 -32.92 9.17 -27.66
N GLY A 250 -32.94 7.85 -27.46
CA GLY A 250 -34.11 7.00 -27.76
C GLY A 250 -35.32 7.29 -26.87
N SER A 251 -36.48 6.72 -27.19
CA SER A 251 -37.65 6.79 -26.33
C SER A 251 -37.50 5.87 -25.12
N VAL A 252 -37.78 6.36 -23.91
CA VAL A 252 -37.83 5.55 -22.68
C VAL A 252 -39.28 5.43 -22.26
N GLN A 253 -39.86 4.22 -22.33
CA GLN A 253 -41.28 3.96 -22.01
C GLN A 253 -42.25 4.91 -22.74
N GLY A 254 -42.01 5.16 -24.04
CA GLY A 254 -42.84 6.06 -24.85
C GLY A 254 -42.55 7.55 -24.70
N GLU A 255 -41.73 7.96 -23.72
CA GLU A 255 -41.27 9.36 -23.60
C GLU A 255 -40.06 9.59 -24.52
N ALA A 256 -40.20 10.50 -25.49
CA ALA A 256 -39.15 10.81 -26.46
C ALA A 256 -38.51 12.20 -26.27
N LYS A 257 -39.20 13.15 -25.62
CA LYS A 257 -38.85 14.58 -25.66
C LYS A 257 -38.20 15.07 -24.36
N SER A 258 -38.73 14.72 -23.19
CA SER A 258 -38.27 15.26 -21.92
C SER A 258 -37.21 14.39 -21.25
N LEU A 259 -35.96 14.88 -21.17
CA LEU A 259 -34.86 14.19 -20.49
C LEU A 259 -35.15 13.97 -18.98
N HIS A 260 -35.70 14.98 -18.30
CA HIS A 260 -36.08 14.86 -16.90
C HIS A 260 -37.12 13.76 -16.69
N ARG A 261 -38.12 13.66 -17.58
CA ARG A 261 -39.15 12.62 -17.49
C ARG A 261 -38.56 11.24 -17.76
N LYS A 262 -37.66 11.09 -18.74
CA LYS A 262 -36.93 9.83 -18.98
C LYS A 262 -36.13 9.38 -17.75
N ILE A 263 -35.44 10.31 -17.07
CA ILE A 263 -34.69 10.02 -15.85
C ILE A 263 -35.63 9.56 -14.72
N SER A 264 -36.72 10.29 -14.49
CA SER A 264 -37.74 9.95 -13.48
C SER A 264 -38.37 8.57 -13.72
N LEU A 265 -38.72 8.23 -14.96
CA LEU A 265 -39.31 6.92 -15.30
C LEU A 265 -38.30 5.78 -15.10
N THR A 266 -37.02 6.05 -15.37
CA THR A 266 -35.95 5.07 -15.16
C THR A 266 -35.69 4.88 -13.66
N SER A 267 -35.61 5.95 -12.87
CA SER A 267 -35.35 5.87 -11.43
C SER A 267 -36.50 5.21 -10.66
N GLU A 268 -37.74 5.52 -11.00
CA GLU A 268 -38.93 4.90 -10.41
C GLU A 268 -38.98 3.39 -10.68
N ALA A 269 -38.63 2.97 -11.89
CA ALA A 269 -38.54 1.55 -12.25
C ALA A 269 -37.41 0.83 -11.51
N VAL A 270 -36.24 1.47 -11.36
CA VAL A 270 -35.13 0.91 -10.58
C VAL A 270 -35.55 0.76 -9.10
N TRP A 271 -36.14 1.79 -8.51
CA TRP A 271 -36.54 1.79 -7.11
C TRP A 271 -37.62 0.74 -6.81
N SER A 272 -38.68 0.70 -7.62
CA SER A 272 -39.74 -0.30 -7.49
C SER A 272 -39.24 -1.74 -7.70
N SER A 273 -38.22 -1.93 -8.54
CA SER A 273 -37.59 -3.25 -8.70
C SER A 273 -36.74 -3.67 -7.50
N LEU A 274 -35.99 -2.74 -6.89
CA LEU A 274 -35.12 -3.04 -5.75
C LEU A 274 -35.92 -3.40 -4.48
N PHE A 275 -37.09 -2.79 -4.27
CA PHE A 275 -37.92 -3.03 -3.09
C PHE A 275 -39.11 -3.98 -3.34
N SER A 276 -39.05 -4.82 -4.37
CA SER A 276 -40.10 -5.81 -4.67
C SER A 276 -39.57 -7.23 -4.72
N ARG A 277 -40.48 -8.22 -4.84
CA ARG A 277 -40.11 -9.63 -5.08
C ARG A 277 -39.30 -9.83 -6.37
N LYS A 278 -39.30 -8.85 -7.29
CA LYS A 278 -38.46 -8.85 -8.49
C LYS A 278 -36.97 -8.78 -8.16
N LEU A 279 -36.58 -8.26 -6.98
CA LEU A 279 -35.18 -8.24 -6.55
C LEU A 279 -34.55 -9.64 -6.57
N LEU A 280 -35.27 -10.66 -6.11
CA LEU A 280 -34.75 -12.04 -6.13
C LEU A 280 -34.53 -12.55 -7.55
N THR A 281 -35.42 -12.19 -8.48
CA THR A 281 -35.27 -12.53 -9.90
C THR A 281 -34.09 -11.79 -10.52
N VAL A 282 -33.93 -10.49 -10.24
CA VAL A 282 -32.77 -9.70 -10.69
C VAL A 282 -31.48 -10.28 -10.14
N LEU A 283 -31.39 -10.57 -8.83
CA LEU A 283 -30.22 -11.19 -8.21
C LEU A 283 -29.91 -12.56 -8.82
N LYS A 284 -30.92 -13.38 -9.09
CA LYS A 284 -30.76 -14.66 -9.80
C LYS A 284 -30.21 -14.45 -11.21
N THR A 285 -30.69 -13.46 -11.95
CA THR A 285 -30.17 -13.13 -13.29
C THR A 285 -28.72 -12.63 -13.22
N LEU A 286 -28.38 -11.76 -12.27
CA LEU A 286 -27.01 -11.32 -12.03
C LEU A 286 -26.09 -12.51 -11.70
N ALA A 287 -26.51 -13.41 -10.81
CA ALA A 287 -25.69 -14.55 -10.39
C ALA A 287 -25.57 -15.62 -11.49
N VAL A 288 -26.67 -15.98 -12.15
CA VAL A 288 -26.69 -17.15 -13.05
C VAL A 288 -26.40 -16.74 -14.50
N ASP A 289 -26.99 -15.65 -14.98
CA ASP A 289 -26.85 -15.25 -16.38
C ASP A 289 -25.67 -14.32 -16.64
N ILE A 290 -25.25 -13.50 -15.66
CA ILE A 290 -24.08 -12.63 -15.80
C ILE A 290 -22.83 -13.29 -15.21
N LEU A 291 -22.85 -13.62 -13.91
CA LEU A 291 -21.68 -14.17 -13.23
C LEU A 291 -21.34 -15.57 -13.76
N LEU A 292 -22.27 -16.52 -13.72
CA LEU A 292 -22.04 -17.88 -14.24
C LEU A 292 -22.22 -18.01 -15.76
N GLN A 293 -22.61 -16.93 -16.45
CA GLN A 293 -22.71 -16.86 -17.92
C GLN A 293 -23.59 -17.96 -18.54
N ARG A 294 -24.68 -18.37 -17.87
CA ARG A 294 -25.53 -19.50 -18.28
C ARG A 294 -26.01 -19.45 -19.72
N ARG A 295 -26.33 -18.26 -20.26
CA ARG A 295 -26.80 -18.12 -21.64
C ARG A 295 -25.71 -18.54 -22.65
N ILE A 296 -24.44 -18.19 -22.39
CA ILE A 296 -23.30 -18.61 -23.22
C ILE A 296 -23.08 -20.13 -23.10
N LEU A 297 -23.23 -20.68 -21.88
CA LEU A 297 -23.11 -22.13 -21.65
C LEU A 297 -24.13 -22.92 -22.47
N LYS A 298 -25.38 -22.43 -22.57
CA LYS A 298 -26.43 -23.05 -23.38
C LYS A 298 -26.14 -23.01 -24.87
N GLU A 299 -25.42 -21.99 -25.36
CA GLU A 299 -25.04 -21.89 -26.77
C GLU A 299 -23.82 -22.75 -27.11
N SER A 300 -22.79 -22.74 -26.27
CA SER A 300 -21.57 -23.51 -26.48
C SER A 300 -20.73 -23.60 -25.22
N VAL A 301 -20.45 -24.83 -24.78
CA VAL A 301 -19.53 -25.11 -23.67
C VAL A 301 -18.14 -24.53 -23.96
N GLN A 302 -17.64 -24.66 -25.20
CA GLN A 302 -16.33 -24.16 -25.59
C GLN A 302 -16.22 -22.64 -25.44
N ARG A 303 -17.21 -21.88 -25.93
CA ARG A 303 -17.23 -20.41 -25.80
C ARG A 303 -17.35 -19.99 -24.34
N TRP A 304 -18.20 -20.70 -23.58
CA TRP A 304 -18.37 -20.46 -22.17
C TRP A 304 -17.08 -20.68 -21.39
N SER A 305 -16.38 -21.80 -21.59
CA SER A 305 -15.12 -22.09 -20.90
C SER A 305 -14.06 -21.02 -21.19
N MET A 306 -13.85 -20.69 -22.47
CA MET A 306 -12.88 -19.66 -22.88
C MET A 306 -13.22 -18.29 -22.26
N HIS A 307 -14.49 -17.86 -22.32
CA HIS A 307 -14.88 -16.56 -21.78
C HIS A 307 -14.88 -16.52 -20.25
N SER A 308 -15.27 -17.62 -19.60
CA SER A 308 -15.25 -17.76 -18.13
C SER A 308 -13.84 -17.67 -17.57
N LEU A 309 -12.85 -18.31 -18.21
CA LEU A 309 -11.44 -18.20 -17.82
C LEU A 309 -10.95 -16.75 -17.77
N ILE A 310 -11.41 -15.91 -18.70
CA ILE A 310 -11.05 -14.49 -18.76
C ILE A 310 -11.87 -13.69 -17.74
N PHE A 311 -13.20 -13.76 -17.85
CA PHE A 311 -14.12 -12.92 -17.09
C PHE A 311 -14.08 -13.21 -15.59
N ILE A 312 -14.16 -14.49 -15.19
CA ILE A 312 -14.15 -14.86 -13.76
C ILE A 312 -12.80 -14.52 -13.15
N ALA A 313 -11.69 -14.68 -13.87
CA ALA A 313 -10.38 -14.30 -13.36
C ALA A 313 -10.28 -12.79 -13.11
N ILE A 314 -10.73 -11.95 -14.05
CA ILE A 314 -10.76 -10.49 -13.88
C ILE A 314 -11.67 -10.10 -12.71
N LEU A 315 -12.87 -10.68 -12.65
CA LEU A 315 -13.84 -10.37 -11.61
C LEU A 315 -13.36 -10.81 -10.23
N ALA A 316 -12.74 -11.99 -10.12
CA ALA A 316 -12.15 -12.46 -8.88
C ALA A 316 -11.01 -11.55 -8.42
N ARG A 317 -10.15 -11.07 -9.33
CA ARG A 317 -9.10 -10.09 -9.00
C ARG A 317 -9.68 -8.75 -8.54
N PHE A 318 -10.73 -8.28 -9.20
CA PHE A 318 -11.43 -7.06 -8.80
C PHE A 318 -12.07 -7.20 -7.40
N ALA A 319 -12.75 -8.31 -7.15
CA ALA A 319 -13.35 -8.60 -5.85
C ALA A 319 -12.29 -8.70 -4.75
N LEU A 320 -11.19 -9.43 -5.01
CA LEU A 320 -10.07 -9.55 -4.08
C LEU A 320 -9.41 -8.20 -3.79
N SER A 321 -9.30 -7.34 -4.81
CA SER A 321 -8.78 -5.99 -4.69
C SER A 321 -9.62 -5.11 -3.76
N ILE A 322 -10.95 -5.06 -3.98
CA ILE A 322 -11.88 -4.33 -3.12
C ILE A 322 -11.84 -4.89 -1.69
N PHE A 323 -11.89 -6.21 -1.55
CA PHE A 323 -11.88 -6.87 -0.25
C PHE A 323 -10.62 -6.55 0.54
N THR A 324 -9.45 -6.60 -0.10
CA THR A 324 -8.17 -6.24 0.52
C THR A 324 -8.15 -4.77 0.94
N GLY A 325 -8.59 -3.86 0.06
CA GLY A 325 -8.65 -2.43 0.37
C GLY A 325 -9.58 -2.11 1.53
N MET A 326 -10.75 -2.75 1.59
CA MET A 326 -11.72 -2.62 2.68
C MET A 326 -11.14 -3.13 3.99
N LEU A 327 -10.57 -4.34 4.01
CA LEU A 327 -9.95 -4.90 5.21
C LEU A 327 -8.81 -4.01 5.73
N PHE A 328 -7.93 -3.57 4.83
CA PHE A 328 -6.81 -2.69 5.19
C PHE A 328 -7.29 -1.33 5.72
N SER A 329 -8.45 -0.83 5.27
CA SER A 329 -9.04 0.42 5.77
C SER A 329 -9.64 0.28 7.17
N ILE A 330 -10.12 -0.90 7.54
CA ILE A 330 -10.75 -1.17 8.84
C ILE A 330 -9.70 -1.57 9.88
N ASN A 331 -8.78 -2.46 9.53
CA ASN A 331 -7.74 -2.96 10.41
C ASN A 331 -6.42 -3.15 9.64
N PRO A 332 -5.62 -2.08 9.46
CA PRO A 332 -4.37 -2.12 8.71
C PRO A 332 -3.34 -3.14 9.26
N ASP A 333 -3.36 -3.38 10.57
CA ASP A 333 -2.41 -4.27 11.25
C ASP A 333 -2.90 -5.71 11.38
N GLY A 334 -4.15 -5.99 10.97
CA GLY A 334 -4.71 -7.33 11.05
C GLY A 334 -3.96 -8.31 10.15
N ASP A 335 -3.71 -9.52 10.65
CA ASP A 335 -2.93 -10.55 9.94
C ASP A 335 -3.46 -10.83 8.53
N LEU A 336 -4.79 -10.87 8.36
CA LEU A 336 -5.41 -11.07 7.05
C LEU A 336 -5.19 -9.87 6.11
N ALA A 337 -5.27 -8.64 6.61
CA ALA A 337 -5.04 -7.44 5.80
C ALA A 337 -3.58 -7.38 5.33
N LEU A 338 -2.64 -7.68 6.21
CA LEU A 338 -1.22 -7.76 5.92
C LEU A 338 -0.90 -8.88 4.93
N ALA A 339 -1.48 -10.07 5.13
CA ALA A 339 -1.32 -11.20 4.22
C ALA A 339 -1.80 -10.85 2.81
N LEU A 340 -2.97 -10.20 2.68
CA LEU A 340 -3.56 -9.87 1.38
C LEU A 340 -2.86 -8.71 0.65
N ILE A 341 -2.34 -7.73 1.39
CA ILE A 341 -1.60 -6.61 0.79
C ILE A 341 -0.14 -6.98 0.46
N ASP A 342 0.44 -7.96 1.16
CA ASP A 342 1.76 -8.50 0.85
C ASP A 342 1.75 -9.39 -0.40
N LYS A 343 2.36 -8.90 -1.47
CA LYS A 343 2.50 -9.61 -2.76
C LYS A 343 3.38 -10.86 -2.66
N ASN A 344 4.17 -11.02 -1.60
CA ASN A 344 5.01 -12.19 -1.36
C ASN A 344 4.38 -13.19 -0.40
N HIS A 345 3.28 -12.84 0.26
CA HIS A 345 2.62 -13.78 1.17
C HIS A 345 2.14 -15.01 0.37
N PRO A 346 2.36 -16.24 0.88
CA PRO A 346 2.07 -17.48 0.15
C PRO A 346 0.70 -17.53 -0.53
N VAL A 347 -0.36 -17.19 0.23
CA VAL A 347 -1.75 -17.21 -0.26
C VAL A 347 -1.96 -16.17 -1.37
N THR A 348 -1.41 -14.97 -1.20
CA THR A 348 -1.58 -13.86 -2.15
C THR A 348 -0.79 -14.13 -3.42
N ALA A 349 0.47 -14.55 -3.31
CA ALA A 349 1.31 -14.92 -4.44
C ALA A 349 0.67 -16.03 -5.28
N PHE A 350 0.21 -17.11 -4.64
CA PHE A 350 -0.46 -18.22 -5.30
C PHE A 350 -1.74 -17.78 -6.01
N THR A 351 -2.61 -17.04 -5.32
CA THR A 351 -3.89 -16.60 -5.87
C THR A 351 -3.71 -15.70 -7.08
N TYR A 352 -2.73 -14.78 -7.04
CA TYR A 352 -2.46 -13.85 -8.13
C TYR A 352 -1.89 -14.56 -9.35
N ASP A 353 -0.98 -15.52 -9.16
CA ASP A 353 -0.43 -16.33 -10.26
C ASP A 353 -1.48 -17.26 -10.86
N PHE A 354 -2.31 -17.90 -10.02
CA PHE A 354 -3.39 -18.77 -10.47
C PHE A 354 -4.41 -18.01 -11.32
N LEU A 355 -4.94 -16.89 -10.82
CA LEU A 355 -5.89 -16.07 -11.59
C LEU A 355 -5.24 -15.48 -12.84
N GLY A 356 -3.96 -15.10 -12.77
CA GLY A 356 -3.20 -14.66 -13.94
C GLY A 356 -3.07 -15.76 -15.01
N LEU A 357 -2.86 -17.00 -14.60
CA LEU A 357 -2.71 -18.15 -15.49
C LEU A 357 -4.04 -18.55 -16.14
N LEU A 358 -5.15 -18.52 -15.38
CA LEU A 358 -6.49 -18.73 -15.95
C LEU A 358 -6.77 -17.69 -17.06
N LEU A 359 -6.49 -16.42 -16.76
CA LEU A 359 -6.67 -15.32 -17.69
C LEU A 359 -5.78 -15.49 -18.94
N LEU A 360 -4.49 -15.79 -18.77
CA LEU A 360 -3.56 -16.04 -19.87
C LEU A 360 -4.02 -17.23 -20.74
N THR A 361 -4.45 -18.32 -20.11
CA THR A 361 -4.93 -19.52 -20.81
C THR A 361 -6.17 -19.21 -21.64
N GLY A 362 -7.14 -18.47 -21.08
CA GLY A 362 -8.33 -18.03 -21.81
C GLY A 362 -7.99 -17.12 -22.99
N ILE A 363 -7.03 -16.21 -22.83
CA ILE A 363 -6.54 -15.31 -23.89
C ILE A 363 -5.83 -16.09 -25.00
N LEU A 364 -4.93 -17.02 -24.65
CA LEU A 364 -4.22 -17.86 -25.62
C LEU A 364 -5.21 -18.74 -26.40
N TRP A 365 -6.21 -19.31 -25.71
CA TRP A 365 -7.25 -20.08 -26.38
C TRP A 365 -8.07 -19.20 -27.34
N ALA A 366 -8.47 -18.00 -26.92
CA ALA A 366 -9.14 -17.04 -27.79
C ALA A 366 -8.29 -16.64 -29.02
N ALA A 367 -6.98 -16.48 -28.83
CA ALA A 367 -6.04 -16.19 -29.91
C ALA A 367 -5.91 -17.35 -30.90
N ILE A 368 -5.77 -18.59 -30.41
CA ILE A 368 -5.71 -19.79 -31.26
C ILE A 368 -7.01 -19.93 -32.08
N GLN A 369 -8.17 -19.74 -31.45
CA GLN A 369 -9.46 -19.79 -32.14
C GLN A 369 -9.54 -18.76 -33.26
N ARG A 370 -9.03 -17.55 -33.01
CA ARG A 370 -9.13 -16.44 -33.95
C ARG A 370 -8.12 -16.53 -35.10
N PHE A 371 -6.86 -16.85 -34.81
CA PHE A 371 -5.79 -16.77 -35.81
C PHE A 371 -5.48 -18.10 -36.47
N VAL A 372 -5.71 -19.23 -35.78
CA VAL A 372 -5.37 -20.57 -36.27
C VAL A 372 -6.63 -21.30 -36.76
N LEU A 373 -7.64 -21.48 -35.91
CA LEU A 373 -8.80 -22.33 -36.21
C LEU A 373 -9.87 -21.65 -37.07
N LYS A 374 -9.95 -20.30 -37.06
CA LYS A 374 -10.80 -19.47 -37.92
C LYS A 374 -12.24 -20.03 -38.11
N PRO A 375 -13.05 -20.11 -37.03
CA PRO A 375 -14.40 -20.64 -37.12
C PRO A 375 -15.28 -19.80 -38.08
N VAL A 376 -16.22 -20.46 -38.76
CA VAL A 376 -17.06 -19.94 -39.88
C VAL A 376 -17.75 -18.59 -39.59
N HIS A 377 -17.95 -18.22 -38.32
CA HIS A 377 -18.59 -16.97 -37.91
C HIS A 377 -17.61 -15.84 -37.49
N SER A 378 -16.30 -15.99 -37.71
CA SER A 378 -15.31 -14.95 -37.40
C SER A 378 -15.17 -13.95 -38.56
N LEU A 379 -16.13 -13.04 -38.72
CA LEU A 379 -15.86 -11.80 -39.44
C LEU A 379 -14.87 -11.01 -38.57
N SER A 380 -13.60 -10.99 -38.98
CA SER A 380 -12.54 -10.40 -38.17
C SER A 380 -12.67 -8.89 -38.12
N GLU A 381 -13.33 -8.35 -37.10
CA GLU A 381 -13.29 -6.91 -36.84
C GLU A 381 -11.94 -6.54 -36.22
N ILE A 382 -11.31 -5.48 -36.72
CA ILE A 382 -10.05 -4.91 -36.20
C ILE A 382 -10.15 -4.62 -34.69
N LYS A 383 -11.34 -4.21 -34.23
CA LYS A 383 -11.63 -3.88 -32.83
C LYS A 383 -11.45 -5.08 -31.88
N ASP A 384 -11.72 -6.30 -32.36
CA ASP A 384 -11.53 -7.51 -31.57
C ASP A 384 -10.04 -7.87 -31.45
N ASN A 385 -9.24 -7.65 -32.50
CA ASN A 385 -7.79 -7.84 -32.47
C ASN A 385 -7.12 -6.89 -31.47
N ILE A 386 -7.53 -5.62 -31.48
CA ILE A 386 -7.03 -4.61 -30.54
C ILE A 386 -7.32 -5.04 -29.10
N THR A 387 -8.56 -5.47 -28.83
CA THR A 387 -8.96 -5.89 -27.48
C THR A 387 -8.13 -7.07 -26.98
N LEU A 388 -7.99 -8.10 -27.82
CA LEU A 388 -7.25 -9.31 -27.48
C LEU A 388 -5.75 -9.03 -27.31
N GLY A 389 -5.17 -8.20 -28.18
CA GLY A 389 -3.78 -7.76 -28.07
C GLY A 389 -3.53 -6.94 -26.81
N LEU A 390 -4.45 -6.02 -26.47
CA LEU A 390 -4.32 -5.16 -25.30
C LEU A 390 -4.37 -5.95 -23.98
N ILE A 391 -5.35 -6.84 -23.83
CA ILE A 391 -5.45 -7.67 -22.62
C ILE A 391 -4.32 -8.71 -22.55
N GLY A 392 -3.90 -9.28 -23.69
CA GLY A 392 -2.76 -10.18 -23.76
C GLY A 392 -1.46 -9.49 -23.33
N ALA A 393 -1.19 -8.30 -23.87
CA ALA A 393 -0.03 -7.50 -23.50
C ALA A 393 -0.05 -7.12 -22.01
N LEU A 394 -1.22 -6.75 -21.48
CA LEU A 394 -1.38 -6.39 -20.06
C LEU A 394 -0.96 -7.55 -19.14
N VAL A 395 -1.44 -8.76 -19.44
CA VAL A 395 -1.17 -9.96 -18.64
C VAL A 395 0.29 -10.41 -18.79
N MET A 396 0.82 -10.42 -20.01
CA MET A 396 2.20 -10.81 -20.28
C MET A 396 3.19 -9.88 -19.58
N VAL A 397 3.02 -8.56 -19.72
CA VAL A 397 3.87 -7.58 -19.02
C VAL A 397 3.65 -7.68 -17.52
N GLY A 398 2.44 -7.99 -17.05
CA GLY A 398 2.16 -8.23 -15.63
C GLY A 398 2.99 -9.37 -15.03
N PHE A 399 3.08 -10.51 -15.71
CA PHE A 399 3.93 -11.63 -15.30
C PHE A 399 5.42 -11.27 -15.32
N LEU A 400 5.89 -10.57 -16.36
CA LEU A 400 7.27 -10.10 -16.44
C LEU A 400 7.62 -9.12 -15.31
N THR A 401 6.73 -8.18 -15.00
CA THR A 401 6.89 -7.24 -13.88
C THR A 401 6.93 -7.98 -12.53
N ALA A 402 6.06 -8.98 -12.33
CA ALA A 402 6.06 -9.79 -11.11
C ALA A 402 7.36 -10.60 -10.95
N ALA A 403 7.84 -11.24 -12.02
CA ALA A 403 9.08 -11.99 -12.04
C ALA A 403 10.31 -11.09 -11.79
N ALA A 404 10.37 -9.95 -12.47
CA ALA A 404 11.44 -8.96 -12.27
C ALA A 404 11.45 -8.42 -10.83
N ARG A 405 10.28 -8.21 -10.21
CA ARG A 405 10.16 -7.84 -8.79
C ARG A 405 10.72 -8.91 -7.86
N ILE A 406 10.36 -10.18 -8.08
CA ILE A 406 10.85 -11.32 -7.28
C ILE A 406 12.37 -11.41 -7.35
N LEU A 407 12.92 -11.30 -8.56
CA LEU A 407 14.36 -11.29 -8.81
C LEU A 407 15.06 -10.11 -8.13
N LEU A 408 14.60 -8.88 -8.39
CA LEU A 408 15.18 -7.64 -7.89
C LEU A 408 15.17 -7.59 -6.35
N SER A 409 14.04 -7.95 -5.74
CA SER A 409 13.87 -7.86 -4.29
C SER A 409 14.47 -9.04 -3.52
N GLY A 410 15.09 -10.00 -4.21
CA GLY A 410 15.76 -11.13 -3.58
C GLY A 410 14.85 -11.97 -2.68
N VAL A 411 13.62 -12.25 -3.14
CA VAL A 411 12.67 -13.02 -2.33
C VAL A 411 13.23 -14.43 -2.09
N PRO A 412 13.32 -14.90 -0.83
CA PRO A 412 13.81 -16.24 -0.52
C PRO A 412 13.02 -17.33 -1.26
N ALA A 413 13.71 -18.40 -1.69
CA ALA A 413 13.10 -19.45 -2.52
C ALA A 413 11.91 -20.16 -1.86
N ASN A 414 11.95 -20.35 -0.54
CA ASN A 414 10.85 -20.93 0.24
C ASN A 414 9.58 -20.07 0.27
N ILE A 415 9.69 -18.76 0.00
CA ILE A 415 8.56 -17.85 -0.14
C ILE A 415 8.18 -17.71 -1.62
N ALA A 416 9.18 -17.56 -2.50
CA ALA A 416 8.97 -17.34 -3.92
C ALA A 416 8.24 -18.51 -4.61
N ILE A 417 8.40 -19.75 -4.12
CA ILE A 417 7.76 -20.95 -4.68
C ILE A 417 6.23 -20.85 -4.81
N TYR A 418 5.57 -20.08 -3.95
CA TYR A 418 4.13 -19.87 -4.02
C TYR A 418 3.70 -19.01 -5.22
N SER A 419 4.60 -18.17 -5.74
CA SER A 419 4.46 -17.57 -7.07
C SER A 419 4.94 -18.59 -8.10
N PHE A 420 4.18 -19.66 -8.29
CA PHE A 420 4.59 -20.82 -9.08
C PHE A 420 4.84 -20.51 -10.57
N MET A 421 4.30 -19.41 -11.11
CA MET A 421 4.64 -18.92 -12.46
C MET A 421 5.72 -17.83 -12.39
N GLY A 422 5.58 -16.89 -11.45
CA GLY A 422 6.51 -15.77 -11.31
C GLY A 422 7.92 -16.18 -10.91
N TYR A 423 8.07 -17.20 -10.07
CA TYR A 423 9.38 -17.67 -9.60
C TYR A 423 10.20 -18.35 -10.69
N PRO A 424 9.72 -19.35 -11.45
CA PRO A 424 10.46 -19.89 -12.59
C PRO A 424 10.81 -18.80 -13.62
N LEU A 425 9.88 -17.88 -13.89
CA LEU A 425 10.13 -16.77 -14.80
C LEU A 425 11.22 -15.84 -14.25
N SER A 426 11.27 -15.57 -12.94
CA SER A 426 12.33 -14.78 -12.31
C SER A 426 13.71 -15.42 -12.48
N ARG A 427 13.78 -16.77 -12.43
CA ARG A 427 15.02 -17.52 -12.67
C ARG A 427 15.45 -17.46 -14.14
N ALA A 428 14.50 -17.49 -15.07
CA ALA A 428 14.78 -17.30 -16.49
C ALA A 428 15.30 -15.88 -16.77
N LEU A 429 14.69 -14.85 -16.17
CA LEU A 429 15.15 -13.46 -16.27
C LEU A 429 16.54 -13.25 -15.68
N ALA A 430 16.90 -13.98 -14.62
CA ALA A 430 18.23 -13.89 -13.98
C ALA A 430 19.40 -14.29 -14.88
N VAL A 431 19.15 -15.04 -15.98
CA VAL A 431 20.19 -15.42 -16.96
C VAL A 431 20.60 -14.23 -17.84
N LEU A 432 19.73 -13.24 -17.99
CA LEU A 432 20.01 -12.06 -18.79
C LEU A 432 20.95 -11.11 -18.03
N PRO A 433 22.06 -10.65 -18.63
CA PRO A 433 23.04 -9.75 -18.00
C PRO A 433 22.53 -8.30 -17.98
N LEU A 434 21.34 -8.08 -17.40
CA LEU A 434 20.67 -6.79 -17.30
C LEU A 434 20.67 -6.30 -15.86
N ASP A 435 20.76 -4.99 -15.67
CA ASP A 435 20.52 -4.39 -14.36
C ASP A 435 19.02 -4.28 -14.09
N TRP A 436 18.48 -5.25 -13.35
CA TRP A 436 17.06 -5.32 -13.00
C TRP A 436 16.59 -4.15 -12.12
N ARG A 437 17.50 -3.42 -11.45
CA ARG A 437 17.15 -2.18 -10.73
C ARG A 437 16.66 -1.09 -11.68
N VAL A 438 17.19 -1.07 -12.91
CA VAL A 438 16.84 -0.11 -13.97
C VAL A 438 15.72 -0.64 -14.85
N VAL A 439 15.72 -1.93 -15.18
CA VAL A 439 14.71 -2.54 -16.07
C VAL A 439 13.33 -2.63 -15.42
N TYR A 440 13.26 -2.99 -14.13
CA TYR A 440 11.97 -3.15 -13.44
C TYR A 440 11.08 -1.89 -13.49
N PRO A 441 11.58 -0.67 -13.23
CA PRO A 441 10.81 0.56 -13.42
C PRO A 441 10.14 0.68 -14.80
N TRP A 442 10.85 0.34 -15.88
CA TRP A 442 10.29 0.39 -17.24
C TRP A 442 9.18 -0.65 -17.44
N LEU A 443 9.36 -1.87 -16.94
CA LEU A 443 8.31 -2.89 -16.96
C LEU A 443 7.07 -2.45 -16.16
N TRP A 444 7.28 -1.80 -15.02
CA TRP A 444 6.21 -1.23 -14.21
C TRP A 444 5.43 -0.15 -14.99
N TYR A 445 6.13 0.81 -15.61
CA TYR A 445 5.48 1.84 -16.42
C TYR A 445 4.77 1.25 -17.63
N ALA A 446 5.37 0.28 -18.32
CA ALA A 446 4.74 -0.40 -19.44
C ALA A 446 3.42 -1.07 -19.00
N HIS A 447 3.44 -1.82 -17.89
CA HIS A 447 2.23 -2.43 -17.33
C HIS A 447 1.17 -1.38 -16.96
N ALA A 448 1.59 -0.30 -16.29
CA ALA A 448 0.70 0.79 -15.87
C ALA A 448 0.06 1.52 -17.06
N ILE A 449 0.83 1.83 -18.12
CA ILE A 449 0.34 2.50 -19.33
C ILE A 449 -0.64 1.59 -20.10
N ILE A 450 -0.29 0.31 -20.28
CA ILE A 450 -1.17 -0.66 -20.95
C ILE A 450 -2.47 -0.84 -20.15
N GLY A 451 -2.38 -0.90 -18.82
CA GLY A 451 -3.54 -0.95 -17.93
C GLY A 451 -4.41 0.31 -18.05
N ALA A 452 -3.81 1.49 -18.03
CA ALA A 452 -4.51 2.75 -18.23
C ALA A 452 -5.22 2.80 -19.60
N ALA A 453 -4.56 2.33 -20.67
CA ALA A 453 -5.15 2.23 -22.00
C ALA A 453 -6.31 1.22 -22.03
N PHE A 454 -6.19 0.08 -21.36
CA PHE A 454 -7.28 -0.91 -21.23
C PHE A 454 -8.51 -0.31 -20.55
N ILE A 455 -8.32 0.40 -19.43
CA ILE A 455 -9.40 1.07 -18.71
C ILE A 455 -10.04 2.16 -19.55
N ALA A 456 -9.26 3.00 -20.21
CA ALA A 456 -9.75 4.04 -21.12
C ALA A 456 -10.56 3.45 -22.30
N TYR A 457 -10.24 2.22 -22.73
CA TYR A 457 -10.90 1.55 -23.84
C TYR A 457 -12.19 0.82 -23.47
N LEU A 458 -12.49 0.62 -22.17
CA LEU A 458 -13.68 -0.10 -21.68
C LEU A 458 -15.02 0.34 -22.29
N PRO A 459 -15.36 1.65 -22.38
CA PRO A 459 -16.65 2.08 -22.91
C PRO A 459 -16.74 2.00 -24.43
N PHE A 460 -15.66 1.61 -25.12
CA PHE A 460 -15.56 1.60 -26.57
C PHE A 460 -15.44 0.17 -27.13
N GLY A 461 -15.41 0.11 -28.46
CA GLY A 461 -15.18 -1.13 -29.19
C GLY A 461 -16.15 -2.22 -28.81
N LYS A 462 -15.59 -3.40 -28.50
CA LYS A 462 -16.35 -4.57 -28.09
C LYS A 462 -16.40 -4.72 -26.57
N LEU A 463 -15.51 -4.09 -25.81
CA LEU A 463 -15.51 -4.13 -24.33
C LEU A 463 -16.73 -3.46 -23.71
N LYS A 464 -17.43 -2.57 -24.44
CA LYS A 464 -18.69 -1.96 -23.98
C LYS A 464 -19.75 -2.97 -23.52
N HIS A 465 -19.67 -4.24 -23.97
CA HIS A 465 -20.57 -5.31 -23.52
C HIS A 465 -20.54 -5.52 -22.00
N ILE A 466 -19.42 -5.19 -21.34
CA ILE A 466 -19.28 -5.21 -19.89
C ILE A 466 -20.35 -4.33 -19.21
N PHE A 467 -20.74 -3.21 -19.84
CA PHE A 467 -21.79 -2.33 -19.34
C PHE A 467 -23.15 -2.65 -19.95
N THR A 468 -23.20 -2.92 -21.26
CA THR A 468 -24.47 -3.05 -21.97
C THR A 468 -25.19 -4.35 -21.63
N VAL A 469 -24.48 -5.48 -21.42
CA VAL A 469 -25.12 -6.77 -21.14
C VAL A 469 -25.84 -6.76 -19.79
N PRO A 470 -25.22 -6.36 -18.66
CA PRO A 470 -25.92 -6.24 -17.39
C PRO A 470 -27.13 -5.31 -17.46
N MET A 471 -26.96 -4.16 -18.13
CA MET A 471 -28.05 -3.21 -18.34
C MET A 471 -29.21 -3.86 -19.11
N THR A 472 -28.93 -4.54 -20.23
CA THR A 472 -30.00 -5.18 -21.01
C THR A 472 -30.74 -6.26 -20.24
N TYR A 473 -30.06 -7.08 -19.44
CA TYR A 473 -30.71 -8.12 -18.64
C TYR A 473 -31.51 -7.53 -17.49
N PHE A 474 -31.04 -6.44 -16.90
CA PHE A 474 -31.81 -5.69 -15.92
C PHE A 474 -33.11 -5.15 -16.55
N LEU A 475 -33.02 -4.54 -17.74
CA LEU A 475 -34.19 -4.02 -18.46
C LEU A 475 -35.19 -5.12 -18.87
N GLU A 476 -34.70 -6.30 -19.29
CA GLU A 476 -35.56 -7.47 -19.55
C GLU A 476 -36.45 -7.80 -18.35
N GLU A 477 -35.86 -7.79 -17.17
CA GLU A 477 -36.54 -8.27 -15.97
C GLU A 477 -37.41 -7.23 -15.28
N VAL A 478 -37.05 -5.95 -15.42
CA VAL A 478 -37.85 -4.86 -14.89
C VAL A 478 -39.07 -4.60 -15.77
N TYR A 479 -38.88 -4.56 -17.10
CA TYR A 479 -39.89 -4.13 -18.06
C TYR A 479 -40.57 -5.26 -18.84
N GLY A 480 -40.08 -6.50 -18.74
CA GLY A 480 -40.61 -7.63 -19.53
C GLY A 480 -40.30 -7.54 -21.02
N ALA A 481 -39.41 -6.60 -21.43
CA ALA A 481 -39.08 -6.34 -22.82
C ALA A 481 -38.31 -7.53 -23.42
N LYS A 482 -39.01 -8.40 -24.14
CA LYS A 482 -38.39 -9.50 -24.89
C LYS A 482 -37.63 -8.95 -26.09
N LYS A 483 -36.69 -9.75 -26.60
CA LYS A 483 -35.80 -9.41 -27.73
C LYS A 483 -36.57 -8.95 -29.00
N THR A 484 -37.86 -9.26 -29.10
CA THR A 484 -38.78 -8.89 -30.19
C THR A 484 -39.27 -7.44 -30.16
N ASP A 485 -39.19 -6.76 -29.01
CA ASP A 485 -39.72 -5.39 -28.84
C ASP A 485 -38.61 -4.32 -28.90
N ARG A 486 -37.41 -4.72 -29.33
CA ARG A 486 -36.23 -3.85 -29.43
C ARG A 486 -36.06 -3.41 -30.88
N VAL A 487 -36.58 -2.23 -31.20
CA VAL A 487 -36.19 -1.48 -32.40
C VAL A 487 -34.89 -0.74 -32.12
#